data_AF-A0A529WZX8-F1
#
_entry.id   AF-A0A529WZX8-F1
#
_cell.length_a   1.000
_cell.length_b   1.000
_cell.length_c   1.000
_cell.angle_alpha   90.00
_cell.angle_beta   90.00
_cell.angle_gamma   90.00
#
_symmetry.space_group_name_H-M   'P 1'
#
loop_
_entity.id
_entity.type
_entity.pdbx_description
1 polymer ?
#
loop_
_entity_poly.entity_id
_entity_poly.type
_entity_poly.pdbx_seq_one_letter_code
_entity_poly.pdbx_strand_id
1 'polypeptide(L)' 'MSAFKSDFLRIMSERGFIHQISDESALDQLFAKETVSAYIGFD' A
#
# COMPACT_ATOMS: atom_id res chain seq x y z
N MET A 1 1.66 12.72 -8.51
CA MET A 1 1.94 11.96 -7.27
C MET A 1 3.32 11.38 -7.41
N SER A 2 4.21 11.58 -6.43
CA SER A 2 5.47 10.82 -6.39
C SER A 2 5.11 9.34 -6.43
N ALA A 3 5.71 8.57 -7.33
CA ALA A 3 5.46 7.14 -7.40
C ALA A 3 5.79 6.51 -6.04
N PHE A 4 4.86 5.69 -5.51
CA PHE A 4 5.12 4.85 -4.34
C PHE A 4 6.42 4.06 -4.55
N LYS A 5 7.24 3.95 -3.50
CA LYS A 5 8.47 3.15 -3.54
C LYS A 5 8.15 1.66 -3.51
N SER A 6 7.07 1.28 -2.82
CA SER A 6 6.59 -0.09 -2.80
C SER A 6 5.85 -0.42 -4.09
N ASP A 7 6.21 -1.56 -4.69
CA ASP A 7 5.52 -2.04 -5.89
C ASP A 7 4.04 -2.33 -5.62
N PHE A 8 3.71 -2.78 -4.41
CA PHE A 8 2.33 -3.05 -4.02
C PHE A 8 1.45 -1.79 -4.05
N LEU A 9 1.83 -0.74 -3.31
CA LEU A 9 1.01 0.49 -3.28
C LEU A 9 1.00 1.19 -4.64
N ARG A 10 2.10 1.11 -5.40
CA ARG A 10 2.15 1.60 -6.77
C ARG A 10 1.09 0.92 -7.66
N ILE A 11 1.05 -0.41 -7.68
CA ILE A 11 0.07 -1.16 -8.48
C ILE A 11 -1.36 -0.89 -8.01
N MET A 12 -1.59 -0.87 -6.69
CA MET A 12 -2.92 -0.62 -6.12
C MET A 12 -3.44 0.79 -6.46
N SER A 13 -2.54 1.78 -6.47
CA SER A 13 -2.84 3.16 -6.88
C SER A 13 -3.11 3.27 -8.38
N GLU A 14 -2.23 2.70 -9.22
CA GLU A 14 -2.38 2.67 -10.69
C GLU A 14 -3.69 2.00 -11.12
N ARG A 15 -4.17 1.00 -10.36
CA ARG A 15 -5.42 0.29 -10.61
C ARG A 15 -6.65 0.93 -9.95
N GLY A 16 -6.48 2.02 -9.19
CA GLY A 16 -7.57 2.75 -8.56
C GLY A 16 -8.22 2.02 -7.38
N PHE A 17 -7.51 1.13 -6.70
CA PHE A 17 -8.05 0.37 -5.55
C PHE A 17 -7.91 1.11 -4.21
N ILE A 18 -7.16 2.20 -4.17
CA ILE A 18 -6.91 2.97 -2.95
C ILE A 18 -7.94 4.08 -2.82
N HIS A 19 -8.89 3.93 -1.90
CA HIS A 19 -9.79 5.01 -1.52
C HIS A 19 -9.13 5.95 -0.49
N GLN A 20 -8.53 5.38 0.56
CA GLN A 20 -7.82 6.08 1.64
C GLN A 20 -6.70 5.18 2.18
N ILE A 21 -5.67 5.79 2.77
CA ILE A 21 -4.55 5.09 3.42
C ILE A 21 -4.30 5.72 4.79
N SER A 22 -4.09 4.87 5.79
CA SER A 22 -3.56 5.27 7.09
C SER A 22 -2.04 5.34 7.04
N ASP A 23 -1.46 6.49 7.38
CA ASP A 23 -0.01 6.74 7.38
C ASP A 23 0.70 6.24 6.10
N GLU A 24 0.39 6.89 4.99
CA GLU A 24 0.89 6.56 3.65
C GLU A 24 2.41 6.44 3.58
N SER A 25 3.14 7.30 4.30
CA SER A 25 4.62 7.33 4.25
C SER A 25 5.23 6.14 5.00
N ALA A 26 4.75 5.84 6.20
CA ALA A 26 5.25 4.69 6.96
C ALA A 26 4.86 3.37 6.28
N LEU A 27 3.65 3.28 5.73
CA LEU A 27 3.18 2.09 5.04
C LEU A 27 3.99 1.80 3.77
N ASP A 28 4.25 2.82 2.94
CA ASP A 28 5.07 2.68 1.73
C ASP A 28 6.51 2.27 2.07
N GLN A 29 7.08 2.84 3.12
CA GLN A 29 8.41 2.46 3.59
C GLN A 29 8.46 1.00 4.06
N LEU A 30 7.44 0.54 4.79
CA LEU A 30 7.37 -0.84 5.28
C LEU A 30 7.21 -1.83 4.12
N PHE A 31 6.28 -1.56 3.21
CA PHE A 31 5.99 -2.43 2.07
C PHE A 31 7.13 -2.49 1.04
N ALA A 32 8.01 -1.47 1.01
CA ALA A 32 9.22 -1.48 0.22
C ALA A 32 10.38 -2.24 0.89
N LYS A 33 10.33 -2.46 2.21
CA LYS A 33 11.42 -3.06 2.99
C LYS A 33 11.26 -4.58 3.13
N GLU A 34 10.05 -5.07 3.32
CA GLU A 34 9.80 -6.46 3.65
C GLU A 34 8.42 -6.96 3.21
N THR A 35 8.28 -8.29 3.15
CA THR A 35 6.99 -8.93 2.92
C THR A 35 6.12 -8.82 4.18
N VAL A 36 4.94 -8.23 4.03
CA VAL A 36 3.97 -8.04 5.12
C VAL A 36 2.76 -8.95 4.93
N SER A 37 2.35 -9.64 5.99
CA SER A 37 1.09 -10.40 6.00
C SER A 37 -0.10 -9.45 6.12
N ALA A 38 -1.07 -9.58 5.21
CA ALA A 38 -2.31 -8.80 5.22
C ALA A 38 -3.52 -9.71 5.50
N TYR A 39 -4.62 -9.12 5.99
CA TYR A 39 -5.90 -9.80 6.18
C TYR A 39 -7.06 -8.89 5.78
N ILE A 40 -8.21 -9.49 5.49
CA ILE A 40 -9.50 -8.83 5.30
C ILE A 40 -10.56 -9.60 6.09
N GLY A 41 -11.45 -8.89 6.77
CA GLY A 41 -12.55 -9.47 7.56
C GLY A 41 -13.88 -9.36 6.82
N PHE A 42 -14.76 -10.33 7.07
CA PHE A 42 -16.18 -10.33 6.68
C PHE A 42 -17.00 -10.68 7.92
N ASP A 43 -18.14 -10.01 8.10
CA ASP A 43 -19.13 -10.36 9.14
C ASP A 43 -19.96 -11.59 8.74
#